data_AF-A0ABD5S6C9-F1
#
_entry.id   AF-A0ABD5S6C9-F1
#
_cell.length_a   1.000
_cell.length_b   1.000
_cell.length_c   1.000
_cell.angle_alpha   90.00
_cell.angle_beta   90.00
_cell.angle_gamma   90.00
#
_symmetry.space_group_name_H-M   'P 1'
#
loop_
_entity.id
_entity.type
_entity.pdbx_description
1 polymer ?
#
loop_
_entity_poly.entity_id
_entity_poly.type
_entity_poly.pdbx_seq_one_letter_code
_entity_poly.pdbx_strand_id
1 'polypeptide(L)'
;MFGSGVPAILSTLPDTFTFAWVVAILFGIAWVLDARGLALGRSLAAGTWGLFGLFWLTMVPYFAFEHQSYVESILALVGVPACAYVGYLLYDGRASLFTLTRAVAIMLFIYLPFETIPAFTVAGMAIPEPRRVLIEIVATHTGAMIDLLGYAPERVTSSEGFDAAFRWTLASGETIRINVVLACTGLGSMAIFGGLVAAVDGPLNRKVRALAVSIPLIYVLNILRTTFITVVAGNQYMHWQPDLVLLMFGATNPLRVSFLISDRIISQLLAVVALIGITYLVARQLPELVVVLEDVLYVLTGEEHDLTESLDLPREPTNT
;
A
#
# COMPACT_ATOMS: atom_id res chain seq x y z
N MET A 1 11.36 2.92 -21.01
CA MET A 1 12.32 3.80 -21.73
C MET A 1 11.70 5.18 -21.73
N PHE A 2 12.10 6.06 -20.80
CA PHE A 2 11.42 7.33 -20.57
C PHE A 2 11.62 8.28 -21.77
N GLY A 3 10.53 8.86 -22.27
CA GLY A 3 10.52 9.74 -23.43
C GLY A 3 11.24 11.08 -23.21
N SER A 4 11.72 11.66 -24.31
CA SER A 4 12.45 12.92 -24.38
C SER A 4 11.62 14.10 -23.87
N GLY A 5 11.79 14.43 -22.58
CA GLY A 5 11.16 15.58 -21.94
C GLY A 5 11.36 15.66 -20.43
N VAL A 6 12.25 14.84 -19.86
CA VAL A 6 12.52 14.82 -18.43
C VAL A 6 13.46 15.98 -18.08
N PRO A 7 13.07 16.95 -17.21
CA PRO A 7 13.98 17.98 -16.71
C PRO A 7 15.31 17.37 -16.24
N ALA A 8 16.45 18.01 -16.53
CA ALA A 8 17.79 17.47 -16.26
C ALA A 8 18.05 17.04 -14.80
N ILE A 9 17.25 17.53 -13.85
CA ILE A 9 17.28 17.17 -12.42
C ILE A 9 16.69 15.77 -12.17
N LEU A 10 15.75 15.30 -12.99
CA LEU A 10 15.12 13.98 -12.83
C LEU A 10 15.98 12.87 -13.46
N SER A 11 16.88 13.18 -14.39
CA SER A 11 17.83 12.20 -14.96
C SER A 11 19.00 11.83 -14.03
N THR A 12 19.19 12.58 -12.94
CA THR A 12 20.22 12.30 -11.92
C THR A 12 19.66 11.49 -10.74
N LEU A 13 18.35 11.27 -10.69
CA LEU A 13 17.73 10.42 -9.68
C LEU A 13 18.02 8.94 -9.97
N PRO A 14 18.25 8.12 -8.91
CA PRO A 14 18.39 6.68 -9.07
C PRO A 14 17.09 6.05 -9.59
N ASP A 15 17.16 4.79 -10.03
CA ASP A 15 15.95 4.04 -10.37
C ASP A 15 14.99 3.95 -9.16
N THR A 16 13.71 3.72 -9.43
CA THR A 16 12.64 3.74 -8.41
C THR A 16 12.94 2.87 -7.19
N PHE A 17 13.47 1.65 -7.39
CA PHE A 17 13.73 0.73 -6.30
C PHE A 17 14.94 1.17 -5.47
N THR A 18 16.02 1.58 -6.14
CA THR A 18 17.18 2.14 -5.45
C THR A 18 16.80 3.40 -4.67
N PHE A 19 15.96 4.28 -5.23
CA PHE A 19 15.49 5.47 -4.53
C PHE A 19 14.67 5.11 -3.28
N ALA A 20 13.74 4.17 -3.41
CA ALA A 20 12.92 3.71 -2.29
C ALA A 20 13.78 3.11 -1.15
N TRP A 21 14.81 2.32 -1.48
CA TRP A 21 15.75 1.79 -0.50
C TRP A 21 16.58 2.88 0.18
N VAL A 22 17.05 3.89 -0.56
CA VAL A 22 17.75 5.05 0.02
C VAL A 22 16.85 5.75 1.03
N VAL A 23 15.59 6.04 0.68
CA VAL A 23 14.63 6.65 1.60
C VAL A 23 14.39 5.78 2.84
N ALA A 24 14.19 4.47 2.66
CA ALA A 24 13.98 3.53 3.76
C ALA A 24 15.17 3.50 4.73
N ILE A 25 16.39 3.42 4.20
CA ILE A 25 17.63 3.41 4.98
C ILE A 25 17.82 4.74 5.72
N LEU A 26 17.59 5.88 5.05
CA LEU A 26 17.72 7.19 5.68
C LEU A 26 16.71 7.39 6.81
N PHE A 27 15.46 6.96 6.65
CA PHE A 27 14.49 6.96 7.76
C PHE A 27 14.92 6.03 8.90
N GLY A 28 15.46 4.85 8.59
CA GLY A 28 16.00 3.93 9.59
C GLY A 28 17.19 4.53 10.36
N ILE A 29 18.11 5.19 9.67
CA ILE A 29 19.24 5.89 10.30
C ILE A 29 18.73 7.04 11.16
N ALA A 30 17.79 7.84 10.65
CA ALA A 30 17.22 8.96 11.40
C ALA A 30 16.55 8.48 12.70
N TRP A 31 15.80 7.38 12.64
CA TRP A 31 15.26 6.71 13.82
C TRP A 31 16.35 6.29 14.81
N VAL A 32 17.41 5.63 14.37
CA VAL A 32 18.50 5.19 15.26
C VAL A 32 19.21 6.38 15.92
N LEU A 33 19.43 7.46 15.17
CA LEU A 33 20.07 8.67 15.69
C LEU A 33 19.18 9.37 16.73
N ASP A 34 17.88 9.49 16.45
CA ASP A 34 16.89 10.05 17.38
C ASP A 34 16.80 9.23 18.68
N ALA A 35 16.74 7.90 18.57
CA ALA A 35 16.73 6.99 19.72
C ALA A 35 18.00 7.10 20.60
N ARG A 36 19.11 7.63 20.05
CA ARG A 36 20.36 7.91 20.77
C ARG A 36 20.45 9.34 21.31
N GLY A 37 19.40 10.16 21.15
CA GLY A 37 19.36 11.56 21.57
C GLY A 37 20.22 12.49 20.71
N LEU A 38 20.57 12.08 19.49
CA LEU A 38 21.42 12.90 18.62
C LEU A 38 20.57 13.88 17.81
N ALA A 39 20.87 15.17 17.93
CA ALA A 39 20.15 16.24 17.23
C ALA A 39 20.11 16.07 15.69
N LEU A 40 21.11 15.40 15.11
CA LEU A 40 21.17 15.10 13.68
C LEU A 40 20.02 14.19 13.20
N GLY A 41 19.44 13.37 14.09
CA GLY A 41 18.30 12.51 13.77
C GLY A 41 17.10 13.29 13.25
N ARG A 42 16.80 14.44 13.87
CA ARG A 42 15.71 15.34 13.44
C ARG A 42 15.94 15.92 12.06
N SER A 43 17.10 16.53 11.83
CA SER A 43 17.43 17.14 10.54
C SER A 43 17.46 16.10 9.42
N LEU A 44 17.96 14.89 9.71
CA LEU A 44 17.98 13.79 8.76
C LEU A 44 16.56 13.29 8.44
N ALA A 45 15.71 13.10 9.45
CA ALA A 45 14.32 12.70 9.23
C ALA A 45 13.56 13.76 8.41
N ALA A 46 13.71 15.04 8.74
CA ALA A 46 13.09 16.14 8.00
C ALA A 46 13.52 16.17 6.53
N GLY A 47 14.83 16.05 6.25
CA GLY A 47 15.34 15.94 4.89
C GLY A 47 14.84 14.69 4.16
N THR A 48 14.74 13.57 4.86
CA THR A 48 14.26 12.29 4.29
C THR A 48 12.77 12.36 3.93
N TRP A 49 11.94 13.06 4.72
CA TRP A 49 10.57 13.36 4.35
C TRP A 49 10.48 14.18 3.05
N GLY A 50 11.37 15.17 2.86
CA GLY A 50 11.48 15.86 1.58
C GLY A 50 11.83 14.94 0.41
N LEU A 51 12.79 14.03 0.61
CA LEU A 51 13.16 13.02 -0.40
C LEU A 51 12.00 12.04 -0.67
N PHE A 52 11.23 11.67 0.36
CA PHE A 52 10.07 10.80 0.21
C PHE A 52 8.94 11.50 -0.57
N GLY A 53 8.73 12.79 -0.34
CA GLY A 53 7.86 13.61 -1.19
C GLY A 53 8.32 13.63 -2.64
N LEU A 54 9.63 13.76 -2.89
CA LEU A 54 10.18 13.68 -4.25
C LEU A 54 9.99 12.29 -4.87
N PHE A 55 10.16 11.21 -4.10
CA PHE A 55 9.85 9.84 -4.55
C PHE A 55 8.38 9.71 -4.98
N TRP A 56 7.43 10.23 -4.21
CA TRP A 56 6.02 10.20 -4.62
C TRP A 56 5.76 11.00 -5.89
N LEU A 57 6.44 12.14 -6.06
CA LEU A 57 6.36 12.94 -7.28
C LEU A 57 6.82 12.13 -8.51
N THR A 58 7.89 11.34 -8.40
CA THR A 58 8.34 10.48 -9.52
C THR A 58 7.39 9.33 -9.82
N MET A 59 6.55 8.92 -8.86
CA MET A 59 5.55 7.86 -9.03
C MET A 59 4.24 8.34 -9.68
N VAL A 60 3.98 9.65 -9.73
CA VAL A 60 2.74 10.19 -10.33
C VAL A 60 2.52 9.73 -11.78
N PRO A 61 3.51 9.79 -12.70
CA PRO A 61 3.32 9.34 -14.08
C PRO A 61 3.01 7.85 -14.17
N TYR A 62 3.65 7.02 -13.34
CA TYR A 62 3.39 5.59 -13.30
C TYR A 62 1.93 5.32 -12.93
N PHE A 63 1.43 5.92 -11.85
CA PHE A 63 0.03 5.72 -11.44
C PHE A 63 -0.97 6.28 -12.45
N ALA A 64 -0.65 7.40 -13.09
CA ALA A 64 -1.56 8.05 -14.04
C ALA A 64 -1.67 7.29 -15.36
N PHE A 65 -0.55 6.83 -15.90
CA PHE A 65 -0.47 6.35 -17.29
C PHE A 65 -0.28 4.84 -17.40
N GLU A 66 0.52 4.23 -16.52
CA GLU A 66 0.77 2.78 -16.57
C GLU A 66 -0.25 2.01 -15.74
N HIS A 67 -0.47 2.45 -14.50
CA HIS A 67 -1.40 1.84 -13.56
C HIS A 67 -2.86 2.26 -13.81
N GLN A 68 -3.06 3.43 -14.43
CA GLN A 68 -4.36 4.04 -14.73
C GLN A 68 -5.27 4.13 -13.49
N SER A 69 -4.74 4.66 -12.39
CA SER A 69 -5.48 4.87 -11.15
C SER A 69 -5.42 6.33 -10.71
N TYR A 70 -6.55 7.04 -10.84
CA TYR A 70 -6.67 8.43 -10.39
C TYR A 70 -6.48 8.58 -8.88
N VAL A 71 -7.02 7.64 -8.11
CA VAL A 71 -6.89 7.65 -6.65
C VAL A 71 -5.40 7.60 -6.28
N GLU A 72 -4.63 6.67 -6.84
CA GLU A 72 -3.19 6.54 -6.57
C GLU A 72 -2.40 7.75 -7.09
N SER A 73 -2.73 8.29 -8.26
CA SER A 73 -2.09 9.51 -8.79
C SER A 73 -2.33 10.73 -7.92
N ILE A 74 -3.57 10.95 -7.47
CA ILE A 74 -3.93 12.09 -6.60
C ILE A 74 -3.27 11.92 -5.24
N LEU A 75 -3.30 10.72 -4.65
CA LEU A 75 -2.65 10.45 -3.38
C LEU A 75 -1.13 10.63 -3.45
N ALA A 76 -0.48 10.18 -4.53
CA ALA A 76 0.94 10.42 -4.75
C ALA A 76 1.24 11.93 -4.88
N LEU A 77 0.41 12.67 -5.61
CA LEU A 77 0.57 14.13 -5.78
C LEU A 77 0.36 14.89 -4.47
N VAL A 78 -0.66 14.55 -3.68
CA VAL A 78 -0.93 15.12 -2.34
C VAL A 78 0.15 14.69 -1.34
N GLY A 79 0.72 13.50 -1.52
CA GLY A 79 1.84 13.00 -0.73
C GLY A 79 3.05 13.92 -0.79
N VAL A 80 3.26 14.65 -1.90
CA VAL A 80 4.40 15.58 -2.05
C VAL A 80 4.36 16.72 -1.02
N PRO A 81 3.34 17.60 -1.00
CA PRO A 81 3.26 18.66 0.00
C PRO A 81 3.07 18.11 1.42
N ALA A 82 2.35 16.99 1.60
CA ALA A 82 2.17 16.38 2.91
C ALA A 82 3.52 15.92 3.51
N CYS A 83 4.36 15.24 2.73
CA CYS A 83 5.68 14.83 3.18
C CYS A 83 6.57 16.04 3.50
N ALA A 84 6.56 17.06 2.64
CA ALA A 84 7.31 18.29 2.90
C ALA A 84 6.85 18.99 4.20
N TYR A 85 5.55 19.02 4.47
CA TYR A 85 4.98 19.62 5.67
C TYR A 85 5.31 18.83 6.93
N VAL A 86 5.24 17.49 6.89
CA VAL A 86 5.70 16.63 7.99
C VAL A 86 7.18 16.87 8.28
N GLY A 87 8.02 16.95 7.24
CA GLY A 87 9.44 17.26 7.40
C GLY A 87 9.68 18.63 8.05
N TYR A 88 8.91 19.65 7.65
CA TYR A 88 8.95 20.98 8.27
C TYR A 88 8.54 20.95 9.75
N LEU A 89 7.40 20.36 10.09
CA LEU A 89 6.92 20.27 11.48
C LEU A 89 7.89 19.49 12.38
N LEU A 90 8.49 18.42 11.85
CA LEU A 90 9.49 17.65 12.58
C LEU A 90 10.74 18.49 12.84
N TYR A 91 11.19 19.28 11.86
CA TYR A 91 12.30 20.21 12.01
C TYR A 91 12.01 21.32 13.03
N ASP A 92 10.78 21.83 13.05
CA ASP A 92 10.29 22.87 13.96
C ASP A 92 10.05 22.38 15.40
N GLY A 93 10.21 21.08 15.64
CA GLY A 93 10.27 20.50 16.98
C GLY A 93 9.10 19.61 17.38
N ARG A 94 8.16 19.30 16.47
CA ARG A 94 7.03 18.39 16.74
C ARG A 94 7.50 16.93 16.80
N ALA A 95 7.99 16.52 17.97
CA ALA A 95 8.66 15.23 18.17
C ALA A 95 7.74 14.01 18.02
N SER A 96 6.42 14.15 18.18
CA SER A 96 5.45 13.05 18.00
C SER A 96 5.54 12.40 16.60
N LEU A 97 5.87 13.20 15.58
CA LEU A 97 6.08 12.77 14.19
C LEU A 97 7.28 11.82 13.99
N PHE A 98 8.14 11.62 14.99
CA PHE A 98 9.13 10.53 14.94
C PHE A 98 8.48 9.16 14.96
N THR A 99 7.31 9.02 15.60
CA THR A 99 6.53 7.77 15.55
C THR A 99 6.07 7.47 14.13
N LEU A 100 5.60 8.49 13.40
CA LEU A 100 5.24 8.35 11.99
C LEU A 100 6.47 8.02 11.13
N THR A 101 7.61 8.66 11.40
CA THR A 101 8.89 8.39 10.73
C THR A 101 9.32 6.92 10.91
N ARG A 102 9.24 6.41 12.14
CA ARG A 102 9.48 4.99 12.47
C ARG A 102 8.53 4.06 11.73
N ALA A 103 7.24 4.40 11.71
CA ALA A 103 6.22 3.58 11.05
C ALA A 103 6.48 3.45 9.54
N VAL A 104 6.81 4.56 8.87
CA VAL A 104 7.15 4.56 7.44
C VAL A 104 8.43 3.77 7.17
N ALA A 105 9.46 3.92 8.00
CA ALA A 105 10.68 3.12 7.88
C ALA A 105 10.36 1.62 7.91
N ILE A 106 9.66 1.16 8.95
CA ILE A 106 9.30 -0.26 9.12
C ILE A 106 8.41 -0.74 7.98
N MET A 107 7.43 0.06 7.55
CA MET A 107 6.59 -0.25 6.39
C MET A 107 7.42 -0.50 5.13
N LEU A 108 8.40 0.38 4.83
CA LEU A 108 9.28 0.20 3.68
C LEU A 108 10.15 -1.05 3.82
N PHE A 109 10.68 -1.34 5.01
CA PHE A 109 11.44 -2.57 5.27
C PHE A 109 10.59 -3.85 5.20
N ILE A 110 9.27 -3.76 5.38
CA ILE A 110 8.35 -4.89 5.14
C ILE A 110 8.06 -5.04 3.65
N TYR A 111 7.79 -3.94 2.94
CA TYR A 111 7.32 -3.96 1.56
C TYR A 111 8.43 -4.21 0.53
N LEU A 112 9.54 -3.48 0.62
CA LEU A 112 10.61 -3.50 -0.39
C LEU A 112 11.25 -4.87 -0.62
N PRO A 113 11.46 -5.73 0.39
CA PRO A 113 11.94 -7.10 0.17
C PRO A 113 11.12 -7.88 -0.86
N PHE A 114 9.80 -7.68 -0.90
CA PHE A 114 8.95 -8.38 -1.88
C PHE A 114 9.13 -7.82 -3.28
N GLU A 115 9.39 -6.53 -3.45
CA GLU A 115 9.63 -5.94 -4.77
C GLU A 115 11.02 -6.27 -5.32
N THR A 116 12.05 -6.31 -4.46
CA THR A 116 13.43 -6.23 -4.93
C THR A 116 14.28 -7.48 -4.70
N ILE A 117 13.90 -8.41 -3.81
CA ILE A 117 14.71 -9.61 -3.57
C ILE A 117 14.45 -10.63 -4.68
N PRO A 118 15.46 -10.97 -5.51
CA PRO A 118 15.31 -11.99 -6.53
C PRO A 118 15.34 -13.40 -5.92
N ALA A 119 15.02 -14.42 -6.71
CA ALA A 119 15.26 -15.80 -6.31
C ALA A 119 16.76 -16.04 -6.10
N PHE A 120 17.11 -16.82 -5.09
CA PHE A 120 18.50 -17.12 -4.74
C PHE A 120 18.64 -18.55 -4.21
N THR A 121 19.86 -19.07 -4.15
CA THR A 121 20.13 -20.44 -3.65
C THR A 121 21.02 -20.37 -2.43
N VAL A 122 20.63 -21.06 -1.35
CA VAL A 122 21.42 -21.18 -0.11
C VAL A 122 21.57 -22.65 0.24
N ALA A 123 22.80 -23.10 0.47
CA ALA A 123 23.10 -24.49 0.83
C ALA A 123 22.47 -25.54 -0.11
N GLY A 124 22.40 -25.24 -1.42
CA GLY A 124 21.80 -26.12 -2.43
C GLY A 124 20.26 -26.07 -2.48
N MET A 125 19.59 -25.31 -1.61
CA MET A 125 18.15 -25.08 -1.64
C MET A 125 17.83 -23.81 -2.43
N ALA A 126 17.06 -23.96 -3.52
CA ALA A 126 16.54 -22.84 -4.28
C ALA A 126 15.38 -22.17 -3.51
N ILE A 127 15.55 -20.90 -3.19
CA ILE A 127 14.56 -20.06 -2.53
C ILE A 127 13.95 -19.14 -3.59
N PRO A 128 12.64 -19.26 -3.88
CA PRO A 128 11.97 -18.40 -4.84
C PRO A 128 11.96 -16.94 -4.35
N GLU A 129 11.78 -16.00 -5.27
CA GLU A 129 11.59 -14.61 -4.93
C GLU A 129 10.33 -14.42 -4.04
N PRO A 130 10.38 -13.58 -2.99
CA PRO A 130 9.28 -13.46 -2.04
C PRO A 130 7.96 -13.02 -2.67
N ARG A 131 7.99 -12.13 -3.68
CA ARG A 131 6.79 -11.73 -4.42
C ARG A 131 6.09 -12.90 -5.09
N ARG A 132 6.83 -13.81 -5.71
CA ARG A 132 6.27 -14.98 -6.39
C ARG A 132 5.46 -15.83 -5.41
N VAL A 133 6.05 -16.14 -4.26
CA VAL A 133 5.40 -16.96 -3.23
C VAL A 133 4.09 -16.31 -2.79
N LEU A 134 4.11 -15.02 -2.47
CA LEU A 134 2.93 -14.31 -2.00
C LEU A 134 1.83 -14.23 -3.07
N ILE A 135 2.21 -13.92 -4.32
CA ILE A 135 1.30 -13.82 -5.45
C ILE A 135 0.64 -15.18 -5.75
N GLU A 136 1.40 -16.27 -5.82
CA GLU A 136 0.88 -17.61 -6.11
C GLU A 136 -0.03 -18.13 -4.99
N ILE A 137 0.29 -17.84 -3.72
CA ILE A 137 -0.60 -18.18 -2.58
C ILE A 137 -1.94 -17.44 -2.70
N VAL A 138 -1.89 -16.12 -2.94
CA VAL A 138 -3.10 -15.31 -3.08
C VAL A 138 -3.91 -15.73 -4.29
N ALA A 139 -3.28 -16.00 -5.42
CA ALA A 139 -3.94 -16.53 -6.61
C ALA A 139 -4.59 -17.89 -6.31
N THR A 140 -3.92 -18.74 -5.54
CA THR A 140 -4.46 -20.05 -5.16
C THR A 140 -5.73 -19.93 -4.32
N HIS A 141 -5.73 -19.09 -3.28
CA HIS A 141 -6.92 -18.88 -2.46
C HIS A 141 -8.02 -18.11 -3.19
N THR A 142 -7.65 -17.19 -4.08
CA THR A 142 -8.61 -16.53 -4.97
C THR A 142 -9.31 -17.56 -5.86
N GLY A 143 -8.55 -18.44 -6.51
CA GLY A 143 -9.13 -19.48 -7.35
C GLY A 143 -10.04 -20.44 -6.57
N ALA A 144 -9.65 -20.82 -5.34
CA ALA A 144 -10.52 -21.63 -4.49
C ALA A 144 -11.87 -20.94 -4.17
N MET A 145 -11.87 -19.62 -3.99
CA MET A 145 -13.10 -18.84 -3.79
C MET A 145 -13.91 -18.73 -5.09
N ILE A 146 -13.26 -18.57 -6.24
CA ILE A 146 -13.90 -18.55 -7.56
C ILE A 146 -14.61 -19.90 -7.81
N ASP A 147 -13.93 -21.01 -7.53
CA ASP A 147 -14.49 -22.37 -7.66
C ASP A 147 -15.69 -22.56 -6.72
N LEU A 148 -15.60 -22.07 -5.48
CA LEU A 148 -16.69 -22.11 -4.50
C LEU A 148 -17.94 -21.33 -4.98
N LEU A 149 -17.74 -20.24 -5.73
CA LEU A 149 -18.81 -19.45 -6.33
C LEU A 149 -19.39 -20.08 -7.62
N GLY A 150 -18.88 -21.24 -8.05
CA GLY A 150 -19.37 -21.99 -9.22
C GLY A 150 -18.81 -21.52 -10.55
N TYR A 151 -17.75 -20.71 -10.54
CA TYR A 151 -17.02 -20.31 -11.74
C TYR A 151 -15.82 -21.23 -11.97
N ALA A 152 -15.43 -21.42 -13.24
CA ALA A 152 -14.30 -22.28 -13.60
C ALA A 152 -13.42 -21.66 -14.71
N PRO A 153 -12.75 -20.52 -14.46
CA PRO A 153 -11.78 -20.00 -15.41
C PRO A 153 -10.55 -20.93 -15.50
N GLU A 154 -9.90 -20.92 -16.66
CA GLU A 154 -8.65 -21.66 -16.84
C GLU A 154 -7.53 -20.96 -16.06
N ARG A 155 -6.88 -21.67 -15.12
CA ARG A 155 -5.64 -21.17 -14.49
C ARG A 155 -4.50 -21.20 -15.49
N VAL A 156 -3.82 -20.07 -15.63
CA VAL A 156 -2.74 -19.89 -16.60
C VAL A 156 -1.60 -19.09 -16.01
N THR A 157 -0.44 -19.14 -16.66
CA THR A 157 0.72 -18.33 -16.31
C THR A 157 0.42 -16.84 -16.50
N SER A 158 0.81 -16.03 -15.52
CA SER A 158 0.69 -14.56 -15.54
C SER A 158 1.71 -13.93 -16.49
N SER A 159 1.57 -12.64 -16.75
CA SER A 159 2.57 -11.86 -17.50
C SER A 159 3.96 -11.86 -16.85
N GLU A 160 4.05 -12.16 -15.56
CA GLU A 160 5.30 -12.22 -14.79
C GLU A 160 5.90 -13.65 -14.74
N GLY A 161 5.26 -14.64 -15.38
CA GLY A 161 5.74 -16.02 -15.41
C GLY A 161 5.33 -16.87 -14.20
N PHE A 162 4.40 -16.38 -13.36
CA PHE A 162 3.91 -17.09 -12.16
C PHE A 162 2.60 -17.83 -12.43
N ASP A 163 2.29 -18.88 -11.66
CA ASP A 163 0.97 -19.53 -11.70
C ASP A 163 -0.07 -18.68 -10.96
N ALA A 164 -0.41 -17.56 -11.57
CA ALA A 164 -1.12 -16.47 -10.92
C ALA A 164 -2.01 -15.67 -11.87
N ALA A 165 -2.60 -16.32 -12.87
CA ALA A 165 -3.58 -15.67 -13.73
C ALA A 165 -4.77 -16.59 -14.06
N PHE A 166 -5.89 -15.95 -14.39
CA PHE A 166 -7.14 -16.61 -14.75
C PHE A 166 -7.54 -16.18 -16.16
N ARG A 167 -7.70 -17.15 -17.05
CA ARG A 167 -8.21 -16.95 -18.40
C ARG A 167 -9.69 -17.25 -18.45
N TRP A 168 -10.45 -16.28 -18.93
CA TRP A 168 -11.88 -16.33 -19.14
C TRP A 168 -12.17 -16.33 -20.63
N THR A 169 -13.01 -17.24 -21.10
CA THR A 169 -13.47 -17.28 -22.49
C THR A 169 -14.90 -16.79 -22.54
N LEU A 170 -15.13 -15.68 -23.24
CA LEU A 170 -16.46 -15.10 -23.42
C LEU A 170 -17.29 -15.93 -24.41
N ALA A 171 -18.60 -15.73 -24.39
CA ALA A 171 -19.50 -16.36 -25.37
C ALA A 171 -19.19 -15.98 -26.83
N SER A 172 -18.54 -14.83 -27.05
CA SER A 172 -18.04 -14.40 -28.36
C SER A 172 -16.81 -15.18 -28.85
N GLY A 173 -16.19 -16.01 -28.00
CA GLY A 173 -14.94 -16.71 -28.27
C GLY A 173 -13.68 -15.91 -27.93
N GLU A 174 -13.81 -14.62 -27.59
CA GLU A 174 -12.70 -13.79 -27.15
C GLU A 174 -12.26 -14.16 -25.73
N THR A 175 -10.96 -14.09 -25.46
CA THR A 175 -10.39 -14.47 -24.16
C THR A 175 -9.85 -13.28 -23.39
N ILE A 176 -10.12 -13.22 -22.10
CA ILE A 176 -9.60 -12.22 -21.16
C ILE A 176 -8.68 -12.91 -20.17
N ARG A 177 -7.49 -12.35 -19.94
CA ARG A 177 -6.59 -12.79 -18.88
C ARG A 177 -6.57 -11.77 -17.76
N ILE A 178 -6.87 -12.22 -16.54
CA ILE A 178 -6.74 -11.42 -15.32
C ILE A 178 -5.52 -11.94 -14.55
N ASN A 179 -4.53 -11.07 -14.35
CA ASN A 179 -3.31 -11.41 -13.61
C ASN A 179 -3.46 -10.99 -12.15
N VAL A 180 -3.13 -11.88 -11.23
CA VAL A 180 -2.88 -11.55 -9.83
C VAL A 180 -1.44 -11.04 -9.74
N VAL A 181 -1.30 -9.79 -9.33
CA VAL A 181 0.01 -9.13 -9.16
C VAL A 181 0.25 -8.80 -7.69
N LEU A 182 1.43 -8.29 -7.34
CA LEU A 182 1.77 -8.00 -5.94
C LEU A 182 0.76 -7.03 -5.27
N ALA A 183 0.23 -6.05 -6.01
CA ALA A 183 -0.80 -5.12 -5.52
C ALA A 183 -2.15 -5.80 -5.18
N CYS A 184 -2.38 -7.04 -5.64
CA CYS A 184 -3.56 -7.84 -5.32
C CYS A 184 -3.36 -8.73 -4.09
N THR A 185 -2.24 -8.63 -3.38
CA THR A 185 -1.92 -9.51 -2.24
C THR A 185 -2.32 -8.96 -0.88
N GLY A 186 -2.65 -7.67 -0.81
CA GLY A 186 -2.90 -6.96 0.44
C GLY A 186 -1.62 -6.60 1.22
N LEU A 187 -0.42 -6.90 0.68
CA LEU A 187 0.87 -6.62 1.32
C LEU A 187 1.03 -5.16 1.72
N GLY A 188 0.60 -4.22 0.85
CA GLY A 188 0.70 -2.79 1.14
C GLY A 188 -0.03 -2.40 2.43
N SER A 189 -1.29 -2.84 2.60
CA SER A 189 -2.06 -2.60 3.82
C SER A 189 -1.46 -3.30 5.04
N MET A 190 -0.98 -4.54 4.87
CA MET A 190 -0.30 -5.26 5.95
C MET A 190 0.99 -4.56 6.40
N ALA A 191 1.76 -4.01 5.47
CA ALA A 191 2.97 -3.25 5.76
C ALA A 191 2.65 -1.94 6.49
N ILE A 192 1.57 -1.24 6.11
CA ILE A 192 1.10 -0.04 6.81
C ILE A 192 0.77 -0.36 8.27
N PHE A 193 -0.10 -1.35 8.52
CA PHE A 193 -0.47 -1.71 9.89
C PHE A 193 0.68 -2.34 10.68
N GLY A 194 1.54 -3.13 10.02
CA GLY A 194 2.76 -3.67 10.60
C GLY A 194 3.71 -2.57 11.06
N GLY A 195 3.94 -1.57 10.22
CA GLY A 195 4.75 -0.39 10.52
C GLY A 195 4.19 0.42 11.68
N LEU A 196 2.90 0.78 11.61
CA LEU A 196 2.21 1.55 12.65
C LEU A 196 2.25 0.85 14.02
N VAL A 197 1.86 -0.43 14.09
CA VAL A 197 1.82 -1.20 15.34
C VAL A 197 3.22 -1.40 15.92
N ALA A 198 4.22 -1.61 15.06
CA ALA A 198 5.60 -1.76 15.53
C ALA A 198 6.20 -0.46 16.04
N ALA A 199 5.84 0.67 15.44
CA ALA A 199 6.41 1.99 15.72
C ALA A 199 5.93 2.64 17.02
N VAL A 200 4.67 2.43 17.42
CA VAL A 200 4.16 3.00 18.68
C VAL A 200 4.80 2.36 19.90
N ASP A 201 4.95 3.10 20.99
CA ASP A 201 5.45 2.55 22.25
C ASP A 201 4.26 1.99 23.05
N GLY A 202 4.30 0.69 23.34
CA GLY A 202 3.18 -0.03 23.95
C GLY A 202 3.54 -1.50 24.24
N PRO A 203 2.81 -2.18 25.14
CA PRO A 203 3.12 -3.52 25.57
C PRO A 203 2.92 -4.53 24.43
N LEU A 204 3.81 -5.52 24.36
CA LEU A 204 3.88 -6.47 23.26
C LEU A 204 2.58 -7.26 23.07
N ASN A 205 1.84 -7.54 24.15
CA ASN A 205 0.56 -8.23 24.10
C ASN A 205 -0.50 -7.45 23.29
N ARG A 206 -0.60 -6.12 23.46
CA ARG A 206 -1.50 -5.25 22.70
C ARG A 206 -1.08 -5.19 21.24
N LYS A 207 0.22 -5.07 20.97
CA LYS A 207 0.76 -5.09 19.60
C LYS A 207 0.45 -6.39 18.87
N VAL A 208 0.71 -7.55 19.49
CA VAL A 208 0.41 -8.86 18.91
C VAL A 208 -1.09 -9.01 18.69
N ARG A 209 -1.93 -8.57 19.63
CA ARG A 209 -3.40 -8.60 19.47
C ARG A 209 -3.87 -7.72 18.30
N ALA A 210 -3.30 -6.52 18.16
CA ALA A 210 -3.61 -5.62 17.06
C ALA A 210 -3.25 -6.25 15.70
N LEU A 211 -2.07 -6.85 15.57
CA LEU A 211 -1.65 -7.56 14.36
C LEU A 211 -2.48 -8.83 14.08
N ALA A 212 -2.81 -9.60 15.12
CA ALA A 212 -3.64 -10.79 15.01
C ALA A 212 -5.07 -10.48 14.56
N VAL A 213 -5.54 -9.24 14.75
CA VAL A 213 -6.82 -8.77 14.22
C VAL A 213 -6.64 -8.19 12.81
N SER A 214 -5.67 -7.30 12.60
CA SER A 214 -5.54 -6.58 11.32
C SER A 214 -5.07 -7.46 10.18
N ILE A 215 -4.02 -8.27 10.37
CA ILE A 215 -3.40 -9.03 9.28
C ILE A 215 -4.35 -10.07 8.67
N PRO A 216 -5.04 -10.93 9.46
CA PRO A 216 -6.00 -11.87 8.90
C PRO A 216 -7.19 -11.18 8.25
N LEU A 217 -7.68 -10.08 8.83
CA LEU A 217 -8.81 -9.34 8.28
C LEU A 217 -8.46 -8.72 6.93
N ILE A 218 -7.30 -8.07 6.82
CA ILE A 218 -6.77 -7.54 5.55
C ILE A 218 -6.66 -8.66 4.52
N TYR A 219 -6.11 -9.81 4.93
CA TYR A 219 -5.93 -10.94 4.03
C TYR A 219 -7.27 -11.44 3.46
N VAL A 220 -8.26 -11.67 4.32
CA VAL A 220 -9.58 -12.16 3.91
C VAL A 220 -10.28 -11.15 2.99
N LEU A 221 -10.29 -9.87 3.38
CA LEU A 221 -10.88 -8.81 2.55
C LEU A 221 -10.17 -8.69 1.19
N ASN A 222 -8.86 -8.91 1.16
CA ASN A 222 -8.10 -8.93 -0.08
C ASN A 222 -8.45 -10.13 -0.97
N ILE A 223 -8.64 -11.34 -0.41
CA ILE A 223 -9.13 -12.49 -1.19
C ILE A 223 -10.51 -12.21 -1.78
N LEU A 224 -11.42 -11.61 -1.00
CA LEU A 224 -12.74 -11.21 -1.48
C LEU A 224 -12.64 -10.18 -2.60
N ARG A 225 -11.78 -9.16 -2.46
CA ARG A 225 -11.52 -8.14 -3.49
C ARG A 225 -11.02 -8.78 -4.79
N THR A 226 -9.96 -9.58 -4.72
CA THR A 226 -9.34 -10.17 -5.91
C THR A 226 -10.28 -11.16 -6.60
N THR A 227 -11.08 -11.90 -5.83
CA THR A 227 -12.13 -12.78 -6.35
C THR A 227 -13.20 -11.95 -7.09
N PHE A 228 -13.71 -10.90 -6.45
CA PHE A 228 -14.71 -10.01 -7.03
C PHE A 228 -14.23 -9.41 -8.36
N ILE A 229 -13.03 -8.83 -8.38
CA ILE A 229 -12.44 -8.25 -9.60
C ILE A 229 -12.31 -9.30 -10.69
N THR A 230 -11.76 -10.47 -10.36
CA THR A 230 -11.51 -11.53 -11.36
C THR A 230 -12.80 -12.05 -11.98
N VAL A 231 -13.83 -12.30 -11.17
CA VAL A 231 -15.13 -12.80 -11.65
C VAL A 231 -15.86 -11.73 -12.47
N VAL A 232 -15.93 -10.50 -11.97
CA VAL A 232 -16.66 -9.41 -12.63
C VAL A 232 -15.98 -8.99 -13.92
N ALA A 233 -14.66 -8.83 -13.91
CA ALA A 233 -13.89 -8.52 -15.11
C ALA A 233 -13.91 -9.67 -16.11
N GLY A 234 -13.71 -10.91 -15.65
CA GLY A 234 -13.68 -12.10 -16.48
C GLY A 234 -14.99 -12.36 -17.24
N ASN A 235 -16.13 -12.16 -16.58
CA ASN A 235 -17.46 -12.33 -17.19
C ASN A 235 -18.03 -11.04 -17.82
N GLN A 236 -17.28 -9.93 -17.78
CA GLN A 236 -17.75 -8.63 -18.29
C GLN A 236 -19.08 -8.15 -17.68
N TYR A 237 -19.35 -8.45 -16.40
CA TYR A 237 -20.62 -8.09 -15.75
C TYR A 237 -20.87 -6.57 -15.63
N MET A 238 -19.81 -5.77 -15.65
CA MET A 238 -19.89 -4.30 -15.49
C MET A 238 -19.41 -3.58 -16.75
N HIS A 239 -20.12 -3.79 -17.86
CA HIS A 239 -19.87 -3.07 -19.11
C HIS A 239 -20.72 -1.78 -19.21
N TRP A 240 -20.64 -0.93 -18.19
CA TRP A 240 -21.49 0.27 -18.06
C TRP A 240 -20.79 1.50 -18.65
N GLN A 241 -21.52 2.25 -19.48
CA GLN A 241 -21.03 3.47 -20.15
C GLN A 241 -19.59 3.35 -20.70
N PRO A 242 -19.34 2.41 -21.65
CA PRO A 242 -17.98 2.07 -22.10
C PRO A 242 -17.17 3.27 -22.57
N ASP A 243 -17.75 4.13 -23.41
CA ASP A 243 -17.06 5.29 -23.97
C ASP A 243 -16.62 6.27 -22.88
N LEU A 244 -17.49 6.52 -21.89
CA LEU A 244 -17.16 7.40 -20.77
C LEU A 244 -16.07 6.78 -19.89
N VAL A 245 -16.17 5.50 -19.54
CA VAL A 245 -15.18 4.81 -18.71
C VAL A 245 -13.83 4.76 -19.42
N LEU A 246 -13.80 4.41 -20.70
CA LEU A 246 -12.58 4.37 -21.48
C LEU A 246 -11.93 5.76 -21.58
N LEU A 247 -12.72 6.80 -21.84
CA LEU A 247 -12.25 8.19 -21.84
C LEU A 247 -11.69 8.59 -20.47
N MET A 248 -12.43 8.30 -19.40
CA MET A 248 -12.02 8.51 -18.00
C MET A 248 -10.82 7.66 -17.58
N PHE A 249 -10.28 6.75 -18.37
CA PHE A 249 -9.05 6.06 -17.96
C PHE A 249 -7.97 6.15 -19.04
N GLY A 250 -8.22 6.90 -20.12
CA GLY A 250 -7.35 6.92 -21.30
C GLY A 250 -7.18 5.52 -21.92
N ALA A 251 -8.16 4.63 -21.74
CA ALA A 251 -8.13 3.27 -22.25
C ALA A 251 -8.84 3.19 -23.61
N THR A 252 -8.42 2.25 -24.46
CA THR A 252 -9.01 2.07 -25.79
C THR A 252 -9.66 0.71 -26.00
N ASN A 253 -9.37 -0.27 -25.13
CA ASN A 253 -9.88 -1.63 -25.25
C ASN A 253 -11.20 -1.79 -24.45
N PRO A 254 -12.35 -2.03 -25.11
CA PRO A 254 -13.64 -2.19 -24.44
C PRO A 254 -13.68 -3.31 -23.40
N LEU A 255 -12.90 -4.39 -23.57
CA LEU A 255 -12.85 -5.48 -22.59
C LEU A 255 -12.30 -5.06 -21.22
N ARG A 256 -11.63 -3.89 -21.15
CA ARG A 256 -11.11 -3.36 -19.89
C ARG A 256 -12.15 -2.63 -19.06
N VAL A 257 -13.33 -2.30 -19.61
CA VAL A 257 -14.37 -1.53 -18.90
C VAL A 257 -14.77 -2.22 -17.59
N SER A 258 -15.11 -3.51 -17.64
CA SER A 258 -15.52 -4.25 -16.45
C SER A 258 -14.39 -4.32 -15.39
N PHE A 259 -13.14 -4.43 -15.82
CA PHE A 259 -11.98 -4.36 -14.92
C PHE A 259 -11.83 -2.97 -14.29
N LEU A 260 -11.92 -1.90 -15.08
CA LEU A 260 -11.77 -0.52 -14.59
C LEU A 260 -12.85 -0.18 -13.55
N ILE A 261 -14.10 -0.57 -13.80
CA ILE A 261 -15.19 -0.34 -12.84
C ILE A 261 -14.98 -1.18 -11.56
N SER A 262 -14.74 -2.48 -11.70
CA SER A 262 -14.62 -3.37 -10.54
C SER A 262 -13.39 -3.08 -9.68
N ASP A 263 -12.22 -2.84 -10.29
CA ASP A 263 -10.97 -2.60 -9.57
C ASP A 263 -10.79 -1.11 -9.20
N ARG A 264 -10.80 -0.21 -10.18
CA ARG A 264 -10.38 1.19 -10.02
C ARG A 264 -11.46 2.10 -9.45
N ILE A 265 -12.72 1.66 -9.44
CA ILE A 265 -13.82 2.41 -8.83
C ILE A 265 -14.29 1.68 -7.58
N ILE A 266 -14.93 0.52 -7.74
CA ILE A 266 -15.64 -0.14 -6.64
C ILE A 266 -14.65 -0.65 -5.58
N SER A 267 -13.67 -1.46 -5.98
CA SER A 267 -12.75 -2.08 -5.03
C SER A 267 -11.83 -1.06 -4.34
N GLN A 268 -11.34 -0.05 -5.06
CA GLN A 268 -10.54 1.02 -4.46
C GLN A 268 -11.34 1.83 -3.42
N LEU A 269 -12.60 2.17 -3.69
CA LEU A 269 -13.46 2.87 -2.73
C LEU A 269 -13.78 2.00 -1.50
N LEU A 270 -14.13 0.73 -1.72
CA LEU A 270 -14.38 -0.21 -0.63
C LEU A 270 -13.13 -0.47 0.22
N ALA A 271 -11.94 -0.45 -0.38
CA ALA A 271 -10.69 -0.58 0.35
C ALA A 271 -10.49 0.59 1.34
N VAL A 272 -10.83 1.83 0.97
CA VAL A 272 -10.77 2.98 1.90
C VAL A 272 -11.69 2.76 3.10
N VAL A 273 -12.95 2.35 2.85
CA VAL A 273 -13.91 2.06 3.93
C VAL A 273 -13.42 0.92 4.83
N ALA A 274 -12.88 -0.14 4.23
CA ALA A 274 -12.31 -1.26 4.96
C ALA A 274 -11.11 -0.83 5.82
N LEU A 275 -10.20 -0.01 5.29
CA LEU A 275 -9.05 0.50 6.03
C LEU A 275 -9.48 1.37 7.20
N ILE A 276 -10.48 2.22 7.05
CA ILE A 276 -11.05 3.00 8.18
C ILE A 276 -11.58 2.06 9.27
N GLY A 277 -12.36 1.03 8.88
CA GLY A 277 -12.88 0.03 9.81
C GLY A 277 -11.77 -0.75 10.54
N ILE A 278 -10.72 -1.16 9.81
CA ILE A 278 -9.57 -1.85 10.41
C ILE A 278 -8.83 -0.90 11.36
N THR A 279 -8.59 0.35 10.96
CA THR A 279 -7.96 1.37 11.82
C THR A 279 -8.71 1.54 13.14
N TYR A 280 -10.04 1.63 13.10
CA TYR A 280 -10.86 1.68 14.31
C TYR A 280 -10.67 0.43 15.21
N LEU A 281 -10.71 -0.77 14.63
CA LEU A 281 -10.50 -2.02 15.37
C LEU A 281 -9.10 -2.12 15.95
N VAL A 282 -8.07 -1.65 15.24
CA VAL A 282 -6.69 -1.69 15.70
C VAL A 282 -6.47 -0.65 16.80
N ALA A 283 -7.01 0.57 16.66
CA ALA A 283 -6.92 1.61 17.68
C ALA A 283 -7.59 1.19 19.00
N ARG A 284 -8.69 0.45 18.94
CA ARG A 284 -9.32 -0.12 20.15
C ARG A 284 -8.43 -1.17 20.85
N GLN A 285 -7.57 -1.84 20.10
CA GLN A 285 -6.70 -2.91 20.62
C GLN A 285 -5.36 -2.36 21.09
N LEU A 286 -4.92 -1.25 20.49
CA LEU A 286 -3.69 -0.52 20.76
C LEU A 286 -3.97 1.00 20.73
N PRO A 287 -4.52 1.57 21.83
CA PRO A 287 -4.86 2.98 21.92
C PRO A 287 -3.70 3.95 21.64
N GLU A 288 -2.46 3.52 21.81
CA GLU A 288 -1.26 4.32 21.52
C GLU A 288 -1.14 4.72 20.04
N LEU A 289 -1.85 4.03 19.15
CA LEU A 289 -1.96 4.44 17.74
C LEU A 289 -2.74 5.73 17.55
N VAL A 290 -3.57 6.12 18.51
CA VAL A 290 -4.39 7.33 18.41
C VAL A 290 -3.52 8.57 18.27
N VAL A 291 -2.37 8.63 18.96
CA VAL A 291 -1.40 9.73 18.82
C VAL A 291 -0.93 9.89 17.38
N VAL A 292 -0.70 8.79 16.66
CA VAL A 292 -0.30 8.85 15.24
C VAL A 292 -1.45 9.33 14.36
N LEU A 293 -2.70 8.96 14.68
CA LEU A 293 -3.88 9.42 13.97
C LEU A 293 -4.12 10.93 14.21
N GLU A 294 -3.94 11.41 15.44
CA GLU A 294 -4.03 12.82 15.81
C GLU A 294 -2.93 13.64 15.11
N ASP A 295 -1.70 13.12 15.05
CA ASP A 295 -0.61 13.74 14.31
C ASP A 295 -0.94 13.90 12.82
N VAL A 296 -1.53 12.88 12.19
CA VAL A 296 -1.96 12.91 10.79
C VAL A 296 -3.12 13.89 10.60
N LEU A 297 -4.09 13.95 11.52
CA LEU A 297 -5.18 14.92 11.45
C LEU A 297 -4.66 16.35 11.56
N TYR A 298 -3.70 16.61 12.45
CA TYR A 298 -3.06 17.91 12.55
C TYR A 298 -2.36 18.30 11.24
N VAL A 299 -1.66 17.37 10.59
CA VAL A 299 -1.03 17.62 9.28
C VAL A 299 -2.06 18.04 8.21
N LEU A 300 -3.28 17.54 8.29
CA LEU A 300 -4.36 17.85 7.34
C LEU A 300 -5.13 19.12 7.67
N THR A 301 -5.31 19.43 8.95
CA THR A 301 -6.23 20.48 9.44
C THR A 301 -5.52 21.69 10.02
N GLY A 302 -4.30 21.53 10.52
CA GLY A 302 -3.58 22.51 11.33
C GLY A 302 -4.09 22.64 12.77
N GLU A 303 -5.04 21.81 13.19
CA GLU A 303 -5.69 21.86 14.51
C GLU A 303 -5.41 20.59 15.32
N GLU A 304 -5.31 20.73 16.64
CA GLU A 304 -5.16 19.58 17.55
C GLU A 304 -6.51 18.86 17.72
N HIS A 305 -6.48 17.53 17.71
CA HIS A 305 -7.66 16.68 17.78
C HIS A 305 -7.55 15.71 18.96
N ASP A 306 -8.62 15.55 19.75
CA ASP A 306 -8.73 14.47 20.74
C ASP A 306 -9.60 13.34 20.15
N LEU A 307 -8.93 12.36 19.55
CA LEU A 307 -9.60 11.21 18.97
C LEU A 307 -10.02 10.19 20.03
N THR A 308 -9.39 10.21 21.20
CA THR A 308 -9.72 9.29 22.30
C THR A 308 -11.09 9.63 22.86
N GLU A 309 -11.38 10.91 23.07
CA GLU A 309 -12.68 11.40 23.53
C GLU A 309 -13.76 11.24 22.46
N SER A 310 -13.48 11.66 21.22
CA SER A 310 -14.50 11.66 20.15
C SER A 310 -14.91 10.26 19.67
N LEU A 311 -14.04 9.25 19.80
CA LEU A 311 -14.31 7.87 19.38
C LEU A 311 -14.57 6.89 20.54
N ASP A 312 -14.70 7.39 21.78
CA ASP A 312 -14.91 6.60 23.00
C ASP A 312 -13.91 5.42 23.13
N LEU A 313 -12.63 5.70 22.89
CA LEU A 313 -11.57 4.69 22.93
C LEU A 313 -11.09 4.45 24.37
N PRO A 314 -10.63 3.23 24.70
CA PRO A 314 -10.13 2.93 26.05
C PRO A 314 -8.96 3.84 26.43
N ARG A 315 -9.12 4.63 27.48
CA ARG A 315 -8.03 5.45 28.05
C ARG A 315 -7.04 4.55 28.80
N GLU A 316 -5.74 4.86 28.72
CA GLU A 316 -4.80 4.29 29.68
C GLU A 316 -5.18 4.75 31.10
N PRO A 317 -5.15 3.86 32.11
CA PRO A 317 -5.17 4.30 33.48
C PRO A 317 -3.92 5.14 33.72
N THR A 318 -4.10 6.42 34.06
CA THR A 318 -3.02 7.25 34.59
C THR A 318 -2.55 6.58 35.88
N ASN A 319 -1.39 5.92 35.84
CA ASN A 319 -0.69 5.53 37.05
C ASN A 319 -0.36 6.82 37.80
N THR A 320 -1.11 7.07 38.87
CA THR A 320 -0.78 8.05 39.91
C THR A 320 0.23 7.45 40.87
#